data_AF-A0A3N6QF45-F1
#
_entry.id   AF-A0A3N6QF45-F1
#
_cell.length_a   1.000
_cell.length_b   1.000
_cell.length_c   1.000
_cell.angle_alpha   90.00
_cell.angle_beta   90.00
_cell.angle_gamma   90.00
#
_symmetry.space_group_name_H-M   'P 1'
#
loop_
_entity.id
_entity.type
_entity.pdbx_description
1 polymer ?
#
loop_
_entity_poly.entity_id
_entity_poly.type
_entity_poly.pdbx_seq_one_letter_code
_entity_poly.pdbx_strand_id
1 'polypeptide(L)'
;MSFEDAYHKYRLGNFFRGSRETDKDIELLFTKVSRKPKRTLKKEKNPGKFLIHSHNLPNALCDTGSAVSIMAIDIAELLGLKMEPSKDSFNFVDNSQANSACKIKNV
;
A
#
# COMPACT_ATOMS: atom_id res chain seq x y z
N MET A 1 2.24 -8.67 13.67
CA MET A 1 3.51 -7.91 13.65
C MET A 1 3.39 -6.83 14.70
N SER A 2 4.34 -6.75 15.64
CA SER A 2 4.33 -5.75 16.72
C SER A 2 4.81 -4.38 16.22
N PHE A 3 4.52 -3.31 16.96
CA PHE A 3 5.03 -1.98 16.63
C PHE A 3 6.56 -1.94 16.73
N GLU A 4 7.14 -2.50 17.80
CA GLU A 4 8.59 -2.56 18.02
C GLU A 4 9.34 -3.23 16.85
N ASP A 5 8.81 -4.38 16.39
CA ASP A 5 9.37 -5.06 15.22
C ASP A 5 9.27 -4.18 13.97
N ALA A 6 8.11 -3.59 13.71
CA ALA A 6 7.92 -2.72 12.54
C ALA A 6 8.85 -1.50 12.59
N TYR A 7 8.97 -0.87 13.76
CA TYR A 7 9.71 0.36 13.97
C TYR A 7 11.21 0.16 13.80
N HIS A 8 11.78 -0.86 14.45
CA HIS A 8 13.22 -1.09 14.45
C HIS A 8 13.67 -2.10 13.40
N LYS A 9 13.06 -3.28 13.35
CA LYS A 9 13.50 -4.39 12.48
C LYS A 9 13.20 -4.12 11.02
N TYR A 10 12.01 -3.60 10.73
CA TYR A 10 11.58 -3.23 9.38
C TYR A 10 11.83 -1.75 9.05
N ARG A 11 12.52 -1.03 9.94
CA ARG A 11 12.94 0.36 9.76
C ARG A 11 11.80 1.32 9.43
N LEU A 12 10.59 1.08 9.93
CA LEU A 12 9.45 1.98 9.75
C LEU A 12 9.77 3.40 10.27
N GLY A 13 10.54 3.52 11.36
CA GLY A 13 10.96 4.81 11.90
C GLY A 13 11.74 5.68 10.89
N ASN A 14 12.45 5.07 9.93
CA ASN A 14 13.20 5.82 8.92
C ASN A 14 12.30 6.60 7.95
N PHE A 15 11.04 6.17 7.75
CA PHE A 15 10.09 6.88 6.89
C PHE A 15 9.65 8.22 7.49
N PHE A 16 9.65 8.31 8.81
CA PHE A 16 9.28 9.51 9.56
C PHE A 16 10.50 10.33 9.97
N ARG A 17 11.69 9.97 9.46
CA ARG A 17 12.92 10.69 9.79
C ARG A 17 12.88 12.10 9.19
N GLY A 18 12.76 13.10 10.06
CA GLY A 18 12.63 14.52 9.67
C GLY A 18 11.18 14.99 9.51
N SER A 19 10.22 14.14 9.83
CA SER A 19 8.82 14.50 9.91
C SER A 19 8.49 15.10 11.29
N ARG A 20 7.28 15.66 11.46
CA ARG A 20 6.86 16.31 12.73
C ARG A 20 6.20 15.33 13.71
N GLU A 21 5.91 14.13 13.23
CA GLU A 21 5.24 13.05 13.93
C GLU A 21 6.14 12.48 15.03
N THR A 22 5.58 12.32 16.22
CA THR A 22 6.28 11.68 17.33
C THR A 22 6.14 10.17 17.26
N ASP A 23 6.99 9.42 17.97
CA ASP A 23 6.89 7.95 18.04
C ASP A 23 5.50 7.48 18.48
N LYS A 24 4.84 8.24 19.36
CA LYS A 24 3.47 7.96 19.82
C LYS A 24 2.43 8.15 18.71
N ASP A 25 2.60 9.15 17.86
CA ASP A 25 1.71 9.37 16.71
C ASP A 25 1.87 8.23 15.69
N ILE A 26 3.11 7.79 15.46
CA ILE A 26 3.43 6.68 14.56
C ILE A 26 2.89 5.37 15.10
N GLU A 27 3.01 5.11 16.41
CA GLU A 27 2.44 3.93 17.08
C GLU A 27 0.90 3.92 16.99
N LEU A 28 0.27 5.09 17.17
CA LEU A 28 -1.18 5.24 17.02
C LEU A 28 -1.63 4.92 15.60
N LEU A 29 -0.93 5.43 14.58
CA LEU A 29 -1.19 5.14 13.17
C LEU A 29 -1.00 3.65 12.86
N PHE A 30 0.11 3.06 13.33
CA PHE A 30 0.39 1.64 13.15
C PHE A 30 -0.71 0.76 13.75
N THR A 31 -1.18 1.09 14.96
CA THR A 31 -2.27 0.36 15.64
C THR A 31 -3.59 0.53 14.92
N LYS A 32 -3.89 1.73 14.41
CA LYS A 32 -5.10 2.03 13.64
C LYS A 32 -5.17 1.24 12.33
N VAL A 33 -4.04 1.11 11.64
CA VAL A 33 -3.96 0.40 10.35
C VAL A 33 -3.88 -1.11 10.55
N SER A 34 -3.14 -1.60 11.55
CA SER A 34 -3.01 -3.03 11.85
C SER A 34 -4.31 -3.69 12.32
N ARG A 35 -5.25 -2.92 12.89
CA ARG A 35 -6.59 -3.40 13.26
C ARG A 35 -7.54 -3.56 12.07
N LYS A 36 -7.23 -3.00 10.90
CA LYS A 36 -8.05 -3.18 9.69
C LYS A 36 -7.66 -4.49 8.99
N PRO A 37 -8.62 -5.34 8.60
CA PRO A 37 -8.31 -6.56 7.86
C PRO A 37 -7.66 -6.21 6.52
N LYS A 38 -6.46 -6.75 6.28
CA LYS A 38 -5.76 -6.64 5.00
C LYS A 38 -6.53 -7.42 3.94
N ARG A 39 -7.15 -6.73 2.98
CA ARG A 39 -7.82 -7.35 1.83
C ARG A 39 -6.95 -7.25 0.58
N THR A 40 -6.74 -8.38 -0.08
CA THR A 40 -6.03 -8.47 -1.36
C THR A 40 -7.06 -8.60 -2.49
N LEU A 41 -7.02 -7.71 -3.47
CA LEU A 41 -7.93 -7.70 -4.64
C LEU A 41 -7.34 -8.56 -5.77
N LYS A 42 -8.19 -9.30 -6.49
CA LYS A 42 -7.76 -10.08 -7.66
C LYS A 42 -7.73 -9.19 -8.91
N LYS A 43 -6.72 -9.39 -9.77
CA LYS A 43 -6.60 -8.64 -11.04
C LYS A 43 -7.55 -9.19 -12.10
N GLU A 44 -8.31 -8.32 -12.74
CA GLU A 44 -9.07 -8.63 -13.95
C GLU A 44 -8.14 -8.60 -15.19
N LYS A 45 -8.40 -9.48 -16.17
CA LYS A 45 -7.49 -9.84 -17.28
C LYS A 45 -7.41 -8.81 -18.41
N ASN A 46 -7.64 -7.52 -18.16
CA ASN A 46 -7.57 -6.45 -19.16
C ASN A 46 -6.70 -5.27 -18.67
N PRO A 47 -5.46 -5.10 -19.17
CA PRO A 47 -4.54 -4.06 -18.71
C PRO A 47 -4.95 -2.63 -19.10
N GLY A 48 -5.94 -2.45 -20.00
CA GLY A 48 -6.34 -1.13 -20.53
C GLY A 48 -7.67 -0.56 -20.04
N LYS A 49 -8.35 -1.20 -19.07
CA LYS A 49 -9.73 -0.81 -18.68
C LYS A 49 -9.95 -0.57 -17.18
N PHE A 50 -8.90 -0.31 -16.41
CA PHE A 50 -9.10 0.25 -15.07
C PHE A 50 -9.32 1.77 -15.16
N LEU A 51 -10.34 2.17 -15.92
CA LEU A 51 -10.97 3.47 -15.77
C LEU A 51 -11.96 3.32 -14.63
N ILE A 52 -11.49 3.49 -13.39
CA ILE A 52 -12.38 3.60 -12.26
C ILE A 52 -13.10 4.92 -12.44
N HIS A 53 -14.37 4.83 -12.82
CA HIS A 53 -15.15 5.90 -13.40
C HIS A 53 -14.94 7.27 -12.71
N SER A 54 -14.71 8.29 -13.56
CA SER A 54 -15.00 9.72 -13.34
C SER A 54 -14.36 10.49 -12.18
N HIS A 55 -13.63 9.85 -11.26
CA HIS A 55 -12.96 10.53 -10.16
C HIS A 55 -11.46 10.65 -10.43
N ASN A 56 -10.99 11.89 -10.59
CA ASN A 56 -9.58 12.17 -10.69
C ASN A 56 -8.91 11.88 -9.33
N LEU A 57 -8.18 10.77 -9.23
CA LEU A 57 -7.28 10.52 -8.09
C LEU A 57 -5.91 11.12 -8.45
N PRO A 58 -5.56 12.32 -7.95
CA PRO A 58 -4.36 13.03 -8.38
C PRO A 58 -3.05 12.30 -8.04
N ASN A 59 -3.11 11.32 -7.14
CA ASN A 59 -1.95 10.56 -6.65
C ASN A 59 -1.98 9.07 -7.04
N ALA A 60 -2.70 8.70 -8.10
CA ALA A 60 -2.68 7.34 -8.61
C ALA A 60 -1.32 7.04 -9.29
N LEU A 61 -0.64 5.98 -8.84
CA LEU A 61 0.59 5.51 -9.47
C LEU A 61 0.26 4.53 -10.61
N CYS A 62 0.67 4.85 -11.84
CA CYS A 62 0.57 3.96 -12.98
C CYS A 62 1.88 3.19 -13.18
N ASP A 63 1.97 1.99 -12.60
CA ASP A 63 3.10 1.08 -12.81
C ASP A 63 2.78 0.02 -13.87
N THR A 64 3.29 0.21 -15.09
CA THR A 64 3.14 -0.74 -16.20
C THR A 64 3.83 -2.08 -15.93
N GLY A 65 4.81 -2.12 -15.03
CA GLY A 65 5.49 -3.34 -14.59
C GLY A 65 4.68 -4.18 -13.61
N SER A 66 3.58 -3.63 -13.05
CA SER A 66 2.82 -4.33 -12.03
C SER A 66 1.87 -5.38 -12.60
N ALA A 67 2.02 -6.60 -12.09
CA ALA A 67 1.10 -7.70 -12.36
C ALA A 67 -0.26 -7.55 -11.67
N VAL A 68 -0.46 -6.59 -10.76
CA VAL A 68 -1.73 -6.37 -10.03
C VAL A 68 -2.04 -4.89 -9.85
N SER A 69 -3.32 -4.54 -9.69
CA SER A 69 -3.75 -3.18 -9.32
C SER A 69 -4.14 -3.16 -7.85
N ILE A 70 -3.64 -2.19 -7.08
CA ILE A 70 -3.90 -2.06 -5.65
C ILE A 70 -4.63 -0.74 -5.40
N MET A 71 -5.71 -0.78 -4.62
CA MET A 71 -6.46 0.39 -4.16
C MET A 71 -6.58 0.34 -2.64
N ALA A 72 -6.45 1.49 -1.99
CA ALA A 72 -6.71 1.62 -0.57
C ALA A 72 -8.22 1.46 -0.25
N ILE A 73 -8.53 0.84 0.88
CA ILE A 73 -9.91 0.46 1.24
C ILE A 73 -10.80 1.70 1.43
N ASP A 74 -10.25 2.77 2.01
CA ASP A 74 -10.95 4.06 2.18
C ASP A 74 -11.36 4.69 0.85
N ILE A 75 -10.53 4.56 -0.19
CA ILE A 75 -10.87 4.99 -1.55
C ILE A 75 -11.98 4.10 -2.13
N ALA A 76 -11.94 2.78 -1.91
CA ALA A 76 -12.99 1.87 -2.37
C ALA A 76 -14.34 2.17 -1.69
N GLU A 77 -14.33 2.47 -0.39
CA GLU A 77 -15.51 2.90 0.38
C GLU A 77 -16.03 4.26 -0.10
N LEU A 78 -15.14 5.23 -0.33
CA LEU A 78 -15.48 6.55 -0.89
C LEU A 78 -16.19 6.43 -2.24
N LEU A 79 -15.77 5.46 -3.06
CA LEU A 79 -16.35 5.18 -4.38
C LEU A 79 -17.58 4.26 -4.32
N GLY A 80 -18.00 3.81 -3.14
CA GLY A 80 -19.14 2.91 -2.97
C GLY A 80 -18.95 1.53 -3.60
N LEU A 81 -17.70 1.08 -3.77
CA LEU A 81 -17.42 -0.21 -4.39
C LEU A 81 -17.76 -1.37 -3.44
N LYS A 82 -18.54 -2.33 -3.93
CA LYS A 82 -18.85 -3.55 -3.17
C LYS A 82 -17.62 -4.46 -3.13
N MET A 83 -17.04 -4.63 -1.94
CA MET A 83 -15.86 -5.47 -1.72
C MET A 83 -16.21 -6.83 -1.14
N GLU A 84 -15.83 -7.91 -1.82
CA GLU A 84 -15.96 -9.28 -1.33
C GLU A 84 -14.58 -9.89 -1.00
N PRO A 85 -14.45 -10.73 0.05
CA PRO A 85 -13.20 -11.40 0.37
C PRO A 85 -12.75 -12.35 -0.75
N SER A 86 -11.49 -12.23 -1.18
CA SER A 86 -10.88 -13.19 -2.10
C SER A 86 -10.48 -14.48 -1.36
N LYS A 87 -10.68 -15.64 -2.01
CA LYS A 87 -10.13 -16.94 -1.56
C LYS A 87 -8.63 -17.08 -1.83
N ASP A 88 -8.05 -16.21 -2.66
CA ASP A 88 -6.62 -16.25 -2.97
C ASP A 88 -5.86 -15.46 -1.92
N SER A 89 -4.80 -16.07 -1.37
CA SER A 89 -3.81 -15.41 -0.54
C SER A 89 -2.58 -15.07 -1.38
N PHE A 90 -2.02 -13.89 -1.15
CA PHE A 90 -0.73 -13.48 -1.73
C PHE A 90 0.24 -13.25 -0.59
N ASN A 91 1.46 -13.73 -0.75
CA ASN A 91 2.54 -13.44 0.19
C ASN A 91 3.29 -12.20 -0.31
N PHE A 92 3.31 -11.15 0.51
CA PHE A 92 4.18 -10.01 0.25
C PHE A 92 5.62 -10.43 0.56
N VAL A 93 6.47 -10.37 -0.46
CA VAL A 93 7.92 -10.53 -0.29
C VAL A 93 8.49 -9.16 0.08
N ASP A 94 9.09 -9.06 1.27
CA ASP A 94 9.80 -7.86 1.69
C ASP A 94 11.16 -7.78 0.99
N ASN A 95 11.22 -7.01 -0.09
CA ASN A 95 12.42 -6.76 -0.86
C ASN A 95 13.21 -5.53 -0.37
N SER A 96 12.94 -5.00 0.81
CA SER A 96 13.67 -3.84 1.36
C SER A 96 15.18 -4.08 1.54
N GLN A 97 15.60 -5.34 1.60
CA GLN A 97 17.01 -5.75 1.68
C GLN A 97 17.63 -6.14 0.33
N ALA A 98 16.84 -6.21 -0.75
CA ALA A 98 17.37 -6.46 -2.08
C ALA A 98 18.03 -5.17 -2.58
N ASN A 99 19.35 -5.19 -2.77
CA ASN A 99 20.12 -4.07 -3.33
C ASN A 99 19.49 -3.60 -4.65
N SER A 100 18.73 -2.51 -4.62
CA SER A 100 18.07 -1.99 -5.80
C SER A 100 19.05 -1.18 -6.63
N ALA A 101 19.56 -1.79 -7.70
CA ALA A 101 20.23 -1.09 -8.80
C ALA A 101 19.26 -0.18 -9.60
N CYS A 102 18.02 -0.01 -9.15
CA CYS A 102 17.02 0.80 -9.82
C CYS A 102 17.18 2.27 -9.42
N LYS A 103 18.03 2.99 -10.14
CA LYS A 103 18.02 4.45 -10.16
C LYS A 103 16.77 4.91 -10.91
N ILE A 104 15.75 5.34 -10.17
CA ILE A 104 14.65 6.13 -10.75
C ILE A 104 15.26 7.49 -11.12
N LYS A 105 15.38 7.77 -12.42
CA LYS A 105 15.65 9.12 -12.92
C LYS A 105 14.31 9.78 -13.19
N ASN A 106 13.98 10.82 -12.43
CA ASN A 106 12.92 11.74 -12.83
C ASN A 106 13.41 12.50 -14.06
N VAL A 107 12.61 12.46 -15.13
CA VAL A 107 12.75 13.33 -16.31
C VAL A 107 11.83 14.52 -16.11
#